data_AF-A0A7W7W8D2-F1
#
_entry.id   AF-A0A7W7W8D2-F1
#
_cell.length_a   1.000
_cell.length_b   1.000
_cell.length_c   1.000
_cell.angle_alpha   90.00
_cell.angle_beta   90.00
_cell.angle_gamma   90.00
#
_symmetry.space_group_name_H-M   'P 1'
#
loop_
_entity.id
_entity.type
_entity.pdbx_description
1 polymer ?
#
loop_
_entity_poly.entity_id
_entity_poly.type
_entity_poly.pdbx_seq_one_letter_code
_entity_poly.pdbx_strand_id
1 'polypeptide(L)'
;MSRFRHEHSLVLTDDADVAALVAHARSSGWTKTTDLPYGHYDVTQLGWQVSGETFVLYGESHGIGCRFVTVTGDEAGSVEATVAEVIGTVGTVTEEEMLVVLLADPMPPAREIIRSLHRVTAAHFMRRIKRRPPEPGDPRYVRAVTRLMNHPDRSVRRSLIIQIADLIAVRPDLAEPVLARRKAEKELVELMEVFAEIAAAQASPHSGPGA
;
A
#
# COMPACT_ATOMS: atom_id res chain seq x y z
N MET A 1 19.00 -0.30 4.19
CA MET A 1 18.73 -1.72 4.49
C MET A 1 17.85 -1.77 5.73
N SER A 2 16.70 -2.45 5.68
CA SER A 2 15.85 -2.63 6.87
C SER A 2 16.60 -3.47 7.90
N ARG A 3 16.76 -2.97 9.12
CA ARG A 3 17.44 -3.69 10.20
C ARG A 3 16.68 -4.95 10.65
N PHE A 4 15.35 -4.95 10.50
CA PHE A 4 14.48 -6.02 10.97
C PHE A 4 14.21 -7.12 9.94
N ARG A 5 14.17 -8.38 10.42
CA ARG A 5 13.91 -9.57 9.61
C ARG A 5 12.43 -9.79 9.28
N HIS A 6 11.54 -9.46 10.21
CA HIS A 6 10.10 -9.69 10.08
C HIS A 6 9.34 -8.36 10.01
N GLU A 7 8.29 -8.34 9.20
CA GLU A 7 7.44 -7.17 8.99
C GLU A 7 6.04 -7.61 8.58
N HIS A 8 5.04 -6.92 9.11
CA HIS A 8 3.65 -7.02 8.68
C HIS A 8 3.05 -5.61 8.57
N SER A 9 2.40 -5.30 7.44
CA SER A 9 1.70 -4.03 7.24
C SER A 9 0.20 -4.27 7.21
N LEU A 10 -0.54 -3.50 7.98
CA LEU A 10 -1.98 -3.53 8.10
C LEU A 10 -2.54 -2.23 7.53
N VAL A 11 -3.61 -2.32 6.73
CA VAL A 11 -4.36 -1.14 6.30
C VAL A 11 -5.57 -0.98 7.22
N LEU A 12 -5.83 0.25 7.65
CA LEU A 12 -6.94 0.54 8.56
C LEU A 12 -8.22 0.88 7.79
N THR A 13 -9.35 0.58 8.41
CA THR A 13 -10.69 1.04 8.00
C THR A 13 -10.79 2.58 8.09
N ASP A 14 -11.85 3.18 7.54
CA ASP A 14 -12.04 4.65 7.56
C ASP A 14 -12.54 5.17 8.91
N ASP A 15 -13.10 4.28 9.72
CA ASP A 15 -13.60 4.53 11.07
C ASP A 15 -12.66 4.02 12.17
N ALA A 16 -11.50 3.46 11.79
CA ALA A 16 -10.47 3.07 12.75
C ALA A 16 -10.11 4.22 13.70
N ASP A 17 -10.28 3.96 15.00
CA ASP A 17 -9.98 4.93 16.05
C ASP A 17 -8.51 4.85 16.46
N VAL A 18 -7.72 5.82 16.00
CA VAL A 18 -6.30 5.88 16.38
C VAL A 18 -6.13 6.15 17.87
N ALA A 19 -7.10 6.78 18.53
CA ALA A 19 -7.03 7.01 19.98
C ALA A 19 -7.14 5.70 20.74
N ALA A 20 -7.89 4.72 20.23
CA ALA A 20 -7.92 3.36 20.77
C ALA A 20 -6.54 2.69 20.68
N LEU A 21 -5.83 2.82 19.54
CA LEU A 21 -4.46 2.31 19.39
C LEU A 21 -3.49 2.99 20.38
N VAL A 22 -3.58 4.31 20.53
CA VAL A 22 -2.77 5.07 21.49
C VAL A 22 -3.06 4.65 22.93
N ALA A 23 -4.33 4.41 23.28
CA ALA A 23 -4.74 3.96 24.59
C ALA A 23 -4.24 2.53 24.88
N HIS A 24 -4.36 1.62 23.92
CA HIS A 24 -3.82 0.27 24.00
C HIS A 24 -2.31 0.27 24.21
N ALA A 25 -1.57 1.05 23.41
CA ALA A 25 -0.13 1.18 23.55
C ALA A 25 0.27 1.61 24.98
N ARG A 26 -0.49 2.54 25.59
CA ARG A 26 -0.27 2.96 26.98
C ARG A 26 -0.58 1.87 27.99
N SER A 27 -1.72 1.18 27.87
CA SER A 27 -2.10 0.12 28.81
C SER A 27 -1.21 -1.11 28.73
N SER A 28 -0.68 -1.40 27.55
CA SER A 28 0.21 -2.53 27.28
C SER A 28 1.68 -2.22 27.56
N GLY A 29 1.99 -1.03 28.08
CA GLY A 29 3.34 -0.63 28.45
C GLY A 29 4.27 -0.36 27.27
N TRP A 30 3.75 -0.14 26.06
CA TRP A 30 4.56 0.17 24.89
C TRP A 30 5.21 1.54 25.05
N THR A 31 6.52 1.61 24.82
CA THR A 31 7.29 2.85 24.96
C THR A 31 7.17 3.67 23.68
N LYS A 32 6.64 4.89 23.76
CA LYS A 32 6.56 5.77 22.59
C LYS A 32 7.98 6.16 22.14
N THR A 33 8.29 5.91 20.87
CA THR A 33 9.62 6.16 20.29
C THR A 33 9.63 7.31 19.30
N THR A 34 8.48 7.68 18.73
CA THR A 34 8.41 8.73 17.70
C THR A 34 7.08 9.46 17.75
N ASP A 35 7.17 10.78 17.61
CA ASP A 35 6.08 11.69 17.26
C ASP A 35 6.66 12.66 16.24
N LEU A 36 6.49 12.36 14.95
CA LEU A 36 7.04 13.20 13.90
C LEU A 36 5.89 13.68 13.00
N PRO A 37 5.61 14.99 12.97
CA PRO A 37 4.99 15.58 11.80
C PRO A 37 6.04 15.58 10.69
N TYR A 38 6.03 14.58 9.80
CA TYR A 38 6.99 14.55 8.70
C TYR A 38 6.54 15.53 7.61
N GLY A 39 7.03 16.77 7.72
CA GLY A 39 6.79 17.83 6.76
C GLY A 39 7.48 17.56 5.42
N HIS A 40 6.68 17.08 4.45
CA HIS A 40 6.76 17.22 2.98
C HIS A 40 5.88 16.19 2.27
N TYR A 41 5.45 15.12 2.95
CA TYR A 41 4.64 14.04 2.38
C TYR A 41 3.20 13.95 2.93
N ASP A 42 2.73 14.93 3.70
CA ASP A 42 1.44 14.89 4.41
C ASP A 42 1.22 13.54 5.11
N VAL A 43 2.21 13.12 5.92
CA VAL A 43 2.11 11.90 6.72
C VAL A 43 2.21 12.20 8.21
N THR A 44 1.17 11.87 8.97
CA THR A 44 1.21 11.84 10.44
C THR A 44 1.73 10.47 10.89
N GLN A 45 2.78 10.44 11.71
CA GLN A 45 3.37 9.17 12.20
C GLN A 45 3.47 9.11 13.72
N LEU A 46 3.11 7.96 14.27
CA LEU A 46 3.28 7.62 15.67
C LEU A 46 4.02 6.29 15.78
N GLY A 47 5.05 6.23 16.63
CA GLY A 47 5.90 5.04 16.79
C GLY A 47 5.97 4.57 18.24
N TRP A 48 5.97 3.25 18.43
CA TRP A 48 6.13 2.60 19.72
C TRP A 48 7.09 1.41 19.64
N GLN A 49 7.82 1.17 20.73
CA GLN A 49 8.55 -0.05 21.00
C GLN A 49 7.72 -0.91 21.95
N VAL A 50 7.47 -2.17 21.56
CA VAL A 50 6.59 -3.10 22.29
C VAL A 50 7.41 -3.90 23.31
N SER A 51 8.34 -4.71 22.81
CA SER A 51 9.23 -5.55 23.60
C SER A 51 10.45 -5.91 22.75
N GLY A 52 11.63 -6.00 23.38
CA GLY A 52 12.89 -6.29 22.68
C GLY A 52 13.09 -5.37 21.48
N GLU A 53 13.19 -5.97 20.30
CA GLU A 53 13.36 -5.28 19.01
C GLU A 53 12.05 -5.19 18.18
N THR A 54 10.88 -5.31 18.81
CA THR A 54 9.57 -5.18 18.12
C THR A 54 9.06 -3.75 18.19
N PHE A 55 8.69 -3.21 17.02
CA PHE A 55 8.23 -1.84 16.83
C PHE A 55 6.90 -1.80 16.09
N VAL A 56 6.06 -0.85 16.49
CA VAL A 56 4.79 -0.52 15.83
C VAL A 56 4.88 0.91 15.32
N LEU A 57 4.59 1.11 14.04
CA LEU A 57 4.52 2.41 13.40
C LEU A 57 3.11 2.60 12.81
N TYR A 58 2.37 3.56 13.36
CA TYR A 58 1.18 4.10 12.71
C TYR A 58 1.58 5.19 11.71
N GLY A 59 0.93 5.19 10.54
CA GLY A 59 1.06 6.24 9.55
C GLY A 59 -0.29 6.59 8.93
N GLU A 60 -0.52 7.87 8.69
CA GLU A 60 -1.66 8.38 7.93
C GLU A 60 -1.15 9.20 6.77
N SER A 61 -1.40 8.79 5.53
CA SER A 61 -1.04 9.56 4.35
C SER A 61 -2.27 10.29 3.81
N HIS A 62 -2.29 11.62 3.94
CA HIS A 62 -3.43 12.43 3.50
C HIS A 62 -3.54 12.48 1.97
N GLY A 63 -2.42 12.38 1.24
CA GLY A 63 -2.40 12.36 -0.23
C GLY A 63 -3.14 11.18 -0.86
N ILE A 64 -3.09 9.99 -0.23
CA ILE A 64 -3.84 8.80 -0.65
C ILE A 64 -5.06 8.54 0.24
N GLY A 65 -5.26 9.30 1.31
CA GLY A 65 -6.36 9.10 2.26
C GLY A 65 -6.35 7.72 2.90
N CYS A 66 -5.17 7.16 3.17
CA CYS A 66 -5.02 5.84 3.78
C CYS A 66 -4.25 5.92 5.10
N ARG A 67 -4.69 5.06 6.03
CA ARG A 67 -4.06 4.84 7.32
C ARG A 67 -3.54 3.42 7.38
N PHE A 68 -2.37 3.25 7.95
CA PHE A 68 -1.72 1.94 8.04
C PHE A 68 -0.97 1.80 9.36
N VAL A 69 -0.74 0.55 9.75
CA VAL A 69 0.13 0.19 10.84
C VAL A 69 1.16 -0.81 10.32
N THR A 70 2.42 -0.53 10.55
CA THR A 70 3.51 -1.46 10.25
C THR A 70 4.09 -1.97 11.55
N VAL A 71 4.12 -3.29 11.71
CA VAL A 71 4.81 -3.98 12.80
C VAL A 71 6.09 -4.57 12.26
N THR A 72 7.23 -4.28 12.89
CA THR A 72 8.55 -4.82 12.51
C THR A 72 9.27 -5.39 13.71
N GLY A 73 10.07 -6.42 13.51
CA GLY A 73 10.93 -6.97 14.55
C GLY A 73 11.81 -8.11 14.06
N ASP A 74 12.68 -8.59 14.94
CA ASP A 74 13.62 -9.67 14.65
C ASP A 74 13.07 -11.07 14.93
N GLU A 75 12.01 -11.16 15.74
CA GLU A 75 11.34 -12.42 16.06
C GLU A 75 9.94 -12.46 15.43
N ALA A 76 9.68 -13.46 14.58
CA ALA A 76 8.40 -13.64 13.89
C ALA A 76 7.22 -13.71 14.87
N GLY A 77 7.33 -14.51 15.94
CA GLY A 77 6.26 -14.70 16.91
C GLY A 77 5.89 -13.41 17.66
N SER A 78 6.87 -12.55 17.96
CA SER A 78 6.61 -11.25 18.58
C SER A 78 5.89 -10.30 17.62
N VAL A 79 6.30 -10.28 16.35
CA VAL A 79 5.61 -9.51 15.30
C VAL A 79 4.18 -9.99 15.12
N GLU A 80 3.95 -11.30 15.03
CA GLU A 80 2.61 -11.88 14.86
C GLU A 80 1.70 -11.62 16.07
N ALA A 81 2.21 -11.78 17.29
CA ALA A 81 1.45 -11.45 18.50
C ALA A 81 1.07 -9.96 18.54
N THR A 82 2.01 -9.08 18.23
CA THR A 82 1.75 -7.62 18.17
C THR A 82 0.75 -7.27 17.06
N VAL A 83 0.83 -7.92 15.91
CA VAL A 83 -0.15 -7.76 14.82
C VAL A 83 -1.55 -8.17 15.28
N ALA A 84 -1.68 -9.30 15.98
CA ALA A 84 -2.95 -9.75 16.54
C ALA A 84 -3.52 -8.75 17.56
N GLU A 85 -2.68 -8.16 18.41
CA GLU A 85 -3.08 -7.09 19.32
C GLU A 85 -3.60 -5.85 18.58
N VAL A 86 -2.91 -5.42 17.52
CA VAL A 86 -3.35 -4.28 16.69
C VAL A 86 -4.70 -4.57 16.03
N ILE A 87 -4.86 -5.75 15.42
CA ILE A 87 -6.12 -6.17 14.79
C ILE A 87 -7.27 -6.22 15.82
N GLY A 88 -6.99 -6.65 17.05
CA GLY A 88 -7.96 -6.66 18.14
C GLY A 88 -8.33 -5.27 18.68
N THR A 89 -7.54 -4.24 18.34
CA THR A 89 -7.70 -2.88 18.87
C THR A 89 -8.34 -1.92 17.87
N VAL A 90 -7.95 -2.00 16.60
CA VAL A 90 -8.42 -1.10 15.54
C VAL A 90 -8.93 -1.86 14.34
N GLY A 91 -9.98 -1.34 13.70
CA GLY A 91 -10.54 -1.95 12.49
C GLY A 91 -9.52 -1.96 11.35
N THR A 92 -9.20 -3.15 10.85
CA THR A 92 -8.30 -3.36 9.71
C THR A 92 -9.07 -3.82 8.47
N VAL A 93 -8.48 -3.63 7.31
CA VAL A 93 -8.96 -4.14 6.02
C VAL A 93 -7.89 -5.06 5.45
N THR A 94 -8.31 -6.26 5.11
CA THR A 94 -7.45 -7.29 4.50
C THR A 94 -7.34 -7.10 3.00
N GLU A 95 -6.25 -7.61 2.43
CA GLU A 95 -6.04 -7.60 0.99
C GLU A 95 -7.16 -8.33 0.23
N GLU A 96 -7.70 -9.39 0.82
CA GLU A 96 -8.85 -10.11 0.27
C GLU A 96 -10.08 -9.21 0.15
N GLU A 97 -10.43 -8.46 1.20
CA GLU A 97 -11.57 -7.53 1.17
C GLU A 97 -11.38 -6.44 0.12
N MET A 98 -10.15 -5.92 -0.05
CA MET A 98 -9.85 -4.94 -1.09
C MET A 98 -10.05 -5.55 -2.49
N LEU A 99 -9.55 -6.77 -2.72
CA LEU A 99 -9.71 -7.47 -3.99
C LEU A 99 -11.16 -7.81 -4.29
N VAL A 100 -11.96 -8.19 -3.27
CA VAL A 100 -13.40 -8.42 -3.40
C VAL A 100 -14.08 -7.17 -3.98
N VAL A 101 -13.78 -5.98 -3.46
CA VAL A 101 -14.32 -4.71 -4.01
C VAL A 101 -13.89 -4.50 -5.46
N LEU A 102 -12.60 -4.64 -5.76
CA LEU A 102 -12.07 -4.37 -7.11
C LEU A 102 -12.56 -5.38 -8.17
N LEU A 103 -13.02 -6.55 -7.73
CA LEU A 103 -13.48 -7.64 -8.58
C LEU A 103 -14.99 -7.84 -8.57
N ALA A 104 -15.73 -7.11 -7.74
CA ALA A 104 -17.17 -7.24 -7.58
C ALA A 104 -17.93 -7.04 -8.90
N ASP A 105 -19.03 -7.77 -9.04
CA ASP A 105 -19.96 -7.66 -10.17
C ASP A 105 -21.42 -7.67 -9.64
N PRO A 106 -22.20 -6.58 -9.84
CA PRO A 106 -21.87 -5.36 -10.58
C PRO A 106 -20.74 -4.53 -9.94
N MET A 107 -20.09 -3.67 -10.73
CA MET A 107 -19.02 -2.79 -10.25
C MET A 107 -19.54 -1.87 -9.12
N PRO A 108 -18.79 -1.72 -8.02
CA PRO A 108 -19.14 -0.78 -6.95
C PRO A 108 -19.07 0.69 -7.42
N PRO A 109 -19.59 1.63 -6.63
CA PRO A 109 -19.41 3.06 -6.89
C PRO A 109 -17.93 3.42 -7.04
N ALA A 110 -17.63 4.37 -7.95
CA ALA A 110 -16.26 4.81 -8.24
C ALA A 110 -15.45 5.19 -6.99
N ARG A 111 -16.10 5.82 -6.00
CA ARG A 111 -15.47 6.19 -4.72
C ARG A 111 -14.93 4.97 -3.96
N GLU A 112 -15.66 3.86 -3.96
CA GLU A 112 -15.27 2.64 -3.27
C GLU A 112 -14.12 1.94 -4.00
N ILE A 113 -14.17 1.91 -5.33
CA ILE A 113 -13.08 1.37 -6.17
C ILE A 113 -11.78 2.16 -5.93
N ILE A 114 -11.83 3.49 -6.04
CA ILE A 114 -10.67 4.37 -5.83
C ILE A 114 -10.08 4.16 -4.44
N ARG A 115 -10.94 4.07 -3.42
CA ARG A 115 -10.53 3.79 -2.05
C ARG A 115 -9.83 2.45 -1.92
N SER A 116 -10.37 1.39 -2.50
CA SER A 116 -9.71 0.07 -2.48
C SER A 116 -8.38 0.08 -3.24
N LEU A 117 -8.27 0.82 -4.35
CA LEU A 117 -6.98 0.99 -5.05
C LEU A 117 -5.95 1.68 -4.15
N HIS A 118 -6.32 2.75 -3.45
CA HIS A 118 -5.41 3.43 -2.51
C HIS A 118 -4.98 2.50 -1.37
N ARG A 119 -5.92 1.70 -0.84
CA ARG A 119 -5.64 0.73 0.23
C ARG A 119 -4.67 -0.37 -0.22
N VAL A 120 -4.83 -0.88 -1.44
CA VAL A 120 -3.87 -1.83 -2.03
C VAL A 120 -2.48 -1.20 -2.10
N THR A 121 -2.36 0.02 -2.62
CA THR A 121 -1.06 0.71 -2.67
C THR A 121 -0.46 0.91 -1.28
N ALA A 122 -1.28 1.24 -0.29
CA ALA A 122 -0.85 1.39 1.11
C ALA A 122 -0.34 0.06 1.69
N ALA A 123 -1.02 -1.07 1.44
CA ALA A 123 -0.59 -2.40 1.88
C ALA A 123 0.80 -2.78 1.35
N HIS A 124 1.14 -2.33 0.15
CA HIS A 124 2.45 -2.57 -0.48
C HIS A 124 3.49 -1.46 -0.25
N PHE A 125 3.12 -0.36 0.42
CA PHE A 125 3.97 0.83 0.57
C PHE A 125 5.33 0.53 1.20
N MET A 126 5.35 -0.23 2.30
CA MET A 126 6.60 -0.58 3.00
C MET A 126 7.48 -1.51 2.18
N ARG A 127 6.88 -2.46 1.46
CA ARG A 127 7.59 -3.35 0.55
C ARG A 127 8.27 -2.57 -0.57
N ARG A 128 7.58 -1.56 -1.12
CA ARG A 128 8.11 -0.63 -2.11
C ARG A 128 9.30 0.16 -1.58
N ILE A 129 9.17 0.79 -0.40
CA ILE A 129 10.27 1.55 0.23
C ILE A 129 11.50 0.67 0.42
N LYS A 130 11.30 -0.59 0.83
CA LYS A 130 12.40 -1.52 1.12
C LYS A 130 12.93 -2.24 -0.13
N ARG A 131 12.40 -1.94 -1.32
CA ARG A 131 12.74 -2.60 -2.60
C ARG A 131 12.75 -4.13 -2.47
N ARG A 132 11.74 -4.68 -1.79
CA ARG A 132 11.63 -6.14 -1.62
C ARG A 132 11.41 -6.81 -2.99
N PRO A 133 11.91 -8.03 -3.18
CA PRO A 133 11.71 -8.76 -4.42
C PRO A 133 10.20 -8.90 -4.72
N PRO A 134 9.82 -8.96 -6.01
CA PRO A 134 8.43 -9.09 -6.40
C PRO A 134 7.75 -10.29 -5.74
N GLU A 135 6.51 -10.14 -5.32
CA GLU A 135 5.72 -11.27 -4.82
C GLU A 135 5.31 -12.19 -5.98
N PRO A 136 5.11 -13.50 -5.73
CA PRO A 136 4.41 -14.36 -6.67
C PRO A 136 3.10 -13.70 -7.07
N GLY A 137 2.91 -13.47 -8.37
CA GLY A 137 1.78 -12.68 -8.85
C GLY A 137 0.45 -13.37 -8.55
N ASP A 138 -0.35 -12.81 -7.64
CA ASP A 138 -1.76 -13.17 -7.54
C ASP A 138 -2.47 -12.65 -8.82
N PRO A 139 -2.98 -13.54 -9.69
CA PRO A 139 -3.57 -13.18 -10.97
C PRO A 139 -4.85 -12.33 -10.83
N ARG A 140 -5.44 -12.28 -9.64
CA ARG A 140 -6.61 -11.43 -9.35
C ARG A 140 -6.30 -9.95 -9.52
N TYR A 141 -5.06 -9.53 -9.27
CA TYR A 141 -4.63 -8.15 -9.52
C TYR A 141 -4.62 -7.81 -11.00
N VAL A 142 -4.00 -8.64 -11.84
CA VAL A 142 -3.99 -8.44 -13.30
C VAL A 142 -5.42 -8.40 -13.84
N ARG A 143 -6.31 -9.27 -13.32
CA ARG A 143 -7.73 -9.25 -13.66
C ARG A 143 -8.41 -7.94 -13.26
N ALA A 144 -8.18 -7.46 -12.03
CA ALA A 144 -8.71 -6.20 -11.53
C ALA A 144 -8.23 -5.02 -12.39
N VAL A 145 -6.93 -4.92 -12.66
CA VAL A 145 -6.35 -3.84 -13.48
C VAL A 145 -6.92 -3.86 -14.90
N THR A 146 -6.97 -5.03 -15.53
CA THR A 146 -7.54 -5.17 -16.88
C THR A 146 -9.01 -4.72 -16.92
N ARG A 147 -9.79 -5.12 -15.93
CA ARG A 147 -11.20 -4.73 -15.81
C ARG A 147 -11.34 -3.21 -15.59
N LEU A 148 -10.58 -2.65 -14.66
CA LEU A 148 -10.69 -1.24 -14.26
C LEU A 148 -10.12 -0.26 -15.30
N MET A 149 -9.15 -0.67 -16.13
CA MET A 149 -8.71 0.11 -17.28
C MET A 149 -9.80 0.26 -18.36
N ASN A 150 -10.85 -0.56 -18.31
CA ASN A 150 -12.03 -0.44 -19.17
C ASN A 150 -13.22 0.24 -18.46
N HIS A 151 -13.03 0.76 -17.24
CA HIS A 151 -14.08 1.42 -16.50
C HIS A 151 -14.55 2.71 -17.20
N PRO A 152 -15.87 2.99 -17.30
CA PRO A 152 -16.37 4.17 -18.00
C PRO A 152 -15.98 5.49 -17.30
N ASP A 153 -15.95 5.50 -15.97
CA ASP A 153 -15.53 6.67 -15.19
C ASP A 153 -14.02 6.95 -15.33
N ARG A 154 -13.69 8.14 -15.86
CA ARG A 154 -12.33 8.65 -16.01
C ARG A 154 -11.57 8.71 -14.68
N SER A 155 -12.23 9.02 -13.58
CA SER A 155 -11.62 9.16 -12.25
C SER A 155 -11.08 7.82 -11.75
N VAL A 156 -11.79 6.72 -12.03
CA VAL A 156 -11.35 5.36 -11.72
C VAL A 156 -10.10 5.02 -12.53
N ARG A 157 -10.12 5.22 -13.85
CA ARG A 157 -8.96 4.95 -14.72
C ARG A 157 -7.76 5.80 -14.33
N ARG A 158 -7.96 7.08 -14.04
CA ARG A 158 -6.91 8.00 -13.56
C ARG A 158 -6.29 7.49 -12.26
N SER A 159 -7.13 7.15 -11.28
CA SER A 159 -6.66 6.61 -9.99
C SER A 159 -5.88 5.33 -10.20
N LEU A 160 -6.39 4.42 -11.03
CA LEU A 160 -5.72 3.16 -11.35
C LEU A 160 -4.31 3.39 -11.92
N ILE A 161 -4.16 4.23 -12.94
CA ILE A 161 -2.84 4.48 -13.56
C ILE A 161 -1.85 5.02 -12.52
N ILE A 162 -2.28 5.96 -11.67
CA ILE A 162 -1.44 6.53 -10.60
C ILE A 162 -1.02 5.44 -9.60
N GLN A 163 -1.98 4.67 -9.08
CA GLN A 163 -1.71 3.64 -8.07
C GLN A 163 -0.84 2.50 -8.63
N ILE A 164 -1.06 2.09 -9.88
CA ILE A 164 -0.24 1.06 -10.52
C ILE A 164 1.18 1.58 -10.78
N ALA A 165 1.38 2.86 -11.10
CA ALA A 165 2.72 3.43 -11.26
C ALA A 165 3.58 3.24 -9.98
N ASP A 166 2.95 3.32 -8.81
CA ASP A 166 3.62 3.06 -7.54
C ASP A 166 3.87 1.56 -7.28
N LEU A 167 2.96 0.70 -7.74
CA LEU A 167 3.00 -0.74 -7.46
C LEU A 167 3.93 -1.53 -8.39
N ILE A 168 4.18 -1.09 -9.62
CA ILE A 168 4.97 -1.86 -10.60
C ILE A 168 6.42 -2.13 -10.15
N ALA A 169 6.95 -1.39 -9.18
CA ALA A 169 8.25 -1.66 -8.58
C ALA A 169 8.30 -3.00 -7.79
N VAL A 170 7.15 -3.44 -7.26
CA VAL A 170 7.01 -4.71 -6.52
C VAL A 170 6.07 -5.70 -7.21
N ARG A 171 5.32 -5.25 -8.21
CA ARG A 171 4.35 -6.03 -9.01
C ARG A 171 4.46 -5.66 -10.50
N PRO A 172 5.59 -6.01 -11.16
CA PRO A 172 5.85 -5.61 -12.54
C PRO A 172 4.84 -6.20 -13.53
N ASP A 173 4.16 -7.29 -13.17
CA ASP A 173 3.07 -7.92 -13.93
C ASP A 173 1.89 -6.96 -14.21
N LEU A 174 1.74 -5.91 -13.41
CA LEU A 174 0.63 -4.95 -13.55
C LEU A 174 0.87 -3.89 -14.64
N ALA A 175 2.08 -3.78 -15.18
CA ALA A 175 2.39 -2.80 -16.22
C ALA A 175 1.70 -3.11 -17.55
N GLU A 176 1.72 -4.39 -17.97
CA GLU A 176 1.18 -4.84 -19.24
C GLU A 176 -0.29 -4.44 -19.47
N PRO A 177 -1.25 -4.75 -18.57
CA PRO A 177 -2.66 -4.43 -18.79
C PRO A 177 -2.94 -2.92 -18.89
N VAL A 178 -2.14 -2.08 -18.23
CA VAL A 178 -2.23 -0.61 -18.35
C VAL A 178 -1.70 -0.15 -19.72
N LEU A 179 -0.52 -0.63 -20.11
CA LEU A 179 0.12 -0.28 -21.40
C LEU A 179 -0.66 -0.78 -22.62
N ALA A 180 -1.34 -1.92 -22.51
CA ALA A 180 -2.21 -2.47 -23.55
C ALA A 180 -3.31 -1.48 -24.00
N ARG A 181 -3.69 -0.55 -23.12
CA ARG A 181 -4.72 0.48 -23.38
C ARG A 181 -4.17 1.82 -23.82
N ARG A 182 -2.84 2.01 -23.85
CA ARG A 182 -2.19 3.30 -24.17
C ARG A 182 -2.69 3.95 -25.46
N LYS A 183 -2.82 3.19 -26.55
CA LYS A 183 -3.29 3.72 -27.84
C LYS A 183 -4.80 3.99 -27.90
N ALA A 184 -5.57 3.38 -27.01
CA ALA A 184 -7.04 3.50 -26.98
C ALA A 184 -7.53 4.58 -26.01
N GLU A 185 -6.72 4.96 -25.02
CA GLU A 185 -7.01 6.03 -24.07
C GLU A 185 -6.92 7.40 -24.76
N LYS A 186 -7.95 8.22 -24.56
CA LYS A 186 -8.09 9.55 -25.20
C LYS A 186 -8.17 10.69 -24.19
N GLU A 187 -8.51 10.40 -22.93
CA GLU A 187 -8.76 11.40 -21.88
C GLU A 187 -7.61 11.53 -20.87
N LEU A 188 -6.71 10.54 -20.85
CA LEU A 188 -5.60 10.44 -19.89
C LEU A 188 -4.26 10.22 -20.61
N VAL A 189 -4.11 10.74 -21.82
CA VAL A 189 -2.94 10.53 -22.69
C VAL A 189 -1.64 10.89 -21.97
N GLU A 190 -1.52 12.10 -21.42
CA GLU A 190 -0.30 12.54 -20.71
C GLU A 190 0.05 11.63 -19.53
N LEU A 191 -0.96 11.21 -18.76
CA LEU A 191 -0.75 10.31 -17.62
C LEU A 191 -0.29 8.92 -18.08
N MET A 192 -0.79 8.45 -19.22
CA MET A 192 -0.36 7.19 -19.83
C MET A 192 1.08 7.25 -20.36
N GLU A 193 1.51 8.40 -20.88
CA GLU A 193 2.89 8.62 -21.31
C GLU A 193 3.84 8.59 -20.10
N VAL A 194 3.51 9.33 -19.03
CA VAL A 194 4.26 9.29 -17.76
C VAL A 194 4.33 7.87 -17.20
N PHE A 195 3.20 7.13 -17.21
CA PHE A 195 3.19 5.74 -16.77
C PHE A 195 4.14 4.88 -17.60
N ALA A 196 4.15 5.05 -18.92
CA ALA A 196 5.02 4.29 -19.81
C ALA A 196 6.51 4.57 -19.57
N GLU A 197 6.87 5.82 -19.27
CA GLU A 197 8.23 6.19 -18.87
C GLU A 197 8.64 5.50 -17.56
N ILE A 198 7.77 5.52 -16.55
CA ILE A 198 8.02 4.84 -15.27
C ILE A 198 8.19 3.33 -15.51
N ALA A 199 7.30 2.71 -16.29
CA ALA A 199 7.37 1.28 -16.60
C ALA A 199 8.65 0.89 -17.34
N ALA A 200 9.09 1.71 -18.30
CA ALA A 200 10.36 1.50 -19.01
C ALA A 200 11.58 1.63 -18.08
N ALA A 201 11.54 2.57 -17.12
CA ALA A 201 12.60 2.75 -16.14
C ALA A 201 12.71 1.56 -15.17
N GLN A 202 11.57 0.93 -14.80
CA GLN A 202 11.58 -0.27 -13.95
C GLN A 202 11.99 -1.54 -14.70
N ALA A 203 11.73 -1.63 -16.00
CA ALA A 203 12.13 -2.76 -16.84
C ALA A 203 13.62 -2.74 -17.23
N SER A 204 14.25 -1.57 -17.18
CA SER A 204 15.68 -1.43 -17.46
C SER A 204 16.49 -1.96 -16.27
N PRO A 205 17.33 -3.00 -16.46
CA PRO A 205 18.23 -3.43 -15.40
C PRO A 205 19.08 -2.22 -15.01
N HIS A 206 19.26 -1.98 -13.71
CA HIS A 206 20.27 -1.05 -13.26
C HIS A 206 21.61 -1.53 -13.81
N SER A 207 22.06 -0.94 -14.92
CA SER A 207 23.47 -0.83 -15.24
C SER A 207 24.06 0.00 -14.11
N GLY A 208 24.40 -0.67 -13.00
CA GLY A 208 25.28 -0.07 -12.01
C GLY A 208 26.53 0.40 -12.76
N PRO A 209 27.09 1.56 -12.43
CA PRO A 209 28.41 1.89 -12.92
C PRO A 209 29.35 0.76 -12.49
N GLY A 210 29.85 0.04 -13.48
CA GLY A 210 30.83 -1.02 -13.28
C GLY A 210 32.20 -0.44 -12.95
N ALA A 211 32.99 -1.32 -12.33
CA ALA A 211 34.42 -1.24 -12.03
C ALA A 211 34.84 -0.36 -10.86
#